data_AF-A0A3N1K725-F1
#
_entry.id   AF-A0A3N1K725-F1
#
_cell.length_a   1.000
_cell.length_b   1.000
_cell.length_c   1.000
_cell.angle_alpha   90.00
_cell.angle_beta   90.00
_cell.angle_gamma   90.00
#
_symmetry.space_group_name_H-M   'P 1'
#
loop_
_entity.id
_entity.type
_entity.pdbx_description
1 polymer ?
#
loop_
_entity_poly.entity_id
_entity_poly.type
_entity_poly.pdbx_seq_one_letter_code
_entity_poly.pdbx_strand_id
1 'polypeptide(L)'
;MVSFIARRILVSVLILIAASFIMYNLAAIAGNPLQDLQSSNSPNRDQLIAARVAAQHLDVIPPLRWGIWITGVGKCVIGQCDLGTTFSNQPVAQLLPQAVGSTIQLVTFSFILAIIFGIGLGVVTALRVYSGFDYSITLVSFFLYSLPSFLMAVLLKSFIALDYNNFLVDPKIPPVSLVLIAIVVGLIIQLVVGGILKRRLVVGAISAVVTAGMLLLMQATGWFTDPSLGPVFVILFSAGIGVAMVALLAGTKNRRAWLVAGINVLVAIICYFALQGLLNVSSGATIFILAVVTVLVGLASGFFVGGHDRGLMMRIGALTAFLSAGVILLDRFMRSWIDYTQNYVSRPIATVGSETPGLTGDFWINGIDTYTHLLLPTISLLLISFASYTRYSRSGMLEVLDQDYVRTARAKGLPERTVIVRHALRNMLIPIATLVATDVGALLGGAIITERVFAISGMGSLFNSGLSITDVNPVMGYFLVIAITAIAFNFLADLAYSALDPRVRVR
;
A
#
# COMPACT_ATOMS: atom_id res chain seq x y z
N MET A 1 -29.96 3.08 -16.49
CA MET A 1 -28.57 3.43 -16.10
C MET A 1 -28.19 4.89 -16.35
N VAL A 2 -28.33 5.46 -17.56
CA VAL A 2 -27.94 6.86 -17.85
C VAL A 2 -28.63 7.89 -16.94
N SER A 3 -29.95 7.76 -16.71
CA SER A 3 -30.69 8.65 -15.80
C SER A 3 -30.22 8.58 -14.34
N PHE A 4 -29.84 7.37 -13.86
CA PHE A 4 -29.28 7.18 -12.53
C PHE A 4 -27.90 7.85 -12.40
N ILE A 5 -27.03 7.63 -13.38
CA ILE A 5 -25.69 8.22 -13.43
C ILE A 5 -25.79 9.75 -13.50
N ALA A 6 -26.63 10.28 -14.40
CA ALA A 6 -26.85 11.71 -14.54
C ALA A 6 -27.39 12.36 -13.26
N ARG A 7 -28.39 11.75 -12.61
CA ARG A 7 -28.92 12.20 -11.32
C ARG A 7 -27.83 12.23 -10.25
N ARG A 8 -27.01 11.17 -10.19
CA ARG A 8 -25.95 11.07 -9.18
C ARG A 8 -24.84 12.11 -9.40
N ILE A 9 -24.41 12.31 -10.64
CA ILE A 9 -23.43 13.35 -10.99
C ILE A 9 -23.99 14.73 -10.63
N LEU A 10 -25.24 15.02 -10.99
CA LEU A 10 -25.87 16.30 -10.69
C LEU A 10 -25.95 16.55 -9.18
N VAL A 11 -26.42 15.56 -8.39
CA VAL A 11 -26.46 15.66 -6.93
C VAL A 11 -25.06 15.84 -6.35
N SER A 12 -24.06 15.11 -6.86
CA SER A 12 -22.67 15.22 -6.39
C SER A 12 -22.07 16.60 -6.69
N VAL A 13 -22.35 17.18 -7.85
CA VAL A 13 -21.93 18.54 -8.22
C VAL A 13 -22.61 19.58 -7.33
N LEU A 14 -23.91 19.45 -7.07
CA LEU A 14 -24.62 20.35 -6.15
C LEU A 14 -24.06 20.29 -4.72
N ILE A 15 -23.78 19.08 -4.23
CA ILE A 15 -23.13 18.87 -2.93
C ILE A 15 -21.73 19.50 -2.93
N LEU A 16 -20.95 19.31 -3.99
CA LEU A 16 -19.60 19.88 -4.12
C LEU A 16 -19.64 21.40 -4.06
N ILE A 17 -20.56 22.05 -4.78
CA ILE A 17 -20.73 23.50 -4.78
C ILE A 17 -21.11 23.97 -3.37
N ALA A 18 -22.14 23.38 -2.75
CA ALA A 18 -22.59 23.75 -1.42
C ALA A 18 -21.51 23.53 -0.35
N ALA A 19 -20.83 22.38 -0.38
CA ALA A 19 -19.76 22.07 0.55
C ALA A 19 -18.52 22.95 0.32
N SER A 20 -18.18 23.29 -0.93
CA SER A 20 -17.10 24.23 -1.22
C SER A 20 -17.41 25.64 -0.69
N PHE A 21 -18.66 26.09 -0.81
CA PHE A 21 -19.10 27.36 -0.26
C PHE A 21 -18.95 27.39 1.26
N ILE A 22 -19.43 26.35 1.95
CA ILE A 22 -19.31 26.23 3.41
C ILE A 22 -17.83 26.19 3.81
N MET A 23 -17.03 25.33 3.18
CA MET A 23 -15.62 25.17 3.50
C MET A 23 -14.83 26.46 3.30
N TYR A 24 -15.07 27.18 2.20
CA TYR A 24 -14.41 28.45 1.90
C TYR A 24 -14.70 29.49 2.98
N ASN A 25 -15.98 29.67 3.33
CA ASN A 25 -16.39 30.63 4.35
C ASN A 25 -15.84 30.25 5.73
N LEU A 26 -15.85 28.97 6.10
CA LEU A 26 -15.28 28.51 7.36
C LEU A 26 -13.77 28.76 7.41
N ALA A 27 -13.03 28.42 6.35
CA ALA A 27 -11.59 28.67 6.27
C ALA A 27 -11.27 30.17 6.32
N ALA A 28 -12.07 31.00 5.66
CA ALA A 28 -11.91 32.45 5.64
C ALA A 28 -12.17 33.12 7.00
N ILE A 29 -13.07 32.58 7.81
CA ILE A 29 -13.48 33.14 9.11
C ILE A 29 -12.67 32.52 10.27
N ALA A 30 -11.97 31.42 10.03
CA ALA A 30 -11.20 30.70 11.05
C ALA A 30 -10.07 31.52 11.69
N GLY A 31 -9.56 32.55 11.00
CA GLY A 31 -8.44 33.36 11.49
C GLY A 31 -8.25 34.66 10.70
N ASN A 32 -7.22 35.42 11.04
CA ASN A 32 -6.86 36.66 10.36
C ASN A 32 -5.69 36.41 9.37
N PRO A 33 -5.92 36.50 8.04
CA PRO A 33 -4.90 36.22 7.02
C PRO A 33 -3.75 37.25 6.94
N LEU A 34 -3.83 38.34 7.71
CA LEU A 34 -2.83 39.40 7.77
C LEU A 34 -2.08 39.43 9.11
N GLN A 35 -2.33 38.49 10.02
CA GLN A 35 -1.78 38.50 11.38
C GLN A 35 -0.23 38.46 11.39
N ASP A 36 0.37 37.68 10.50
CA ASP A 36 1.82 37.57 10.32
C ASP A 36 2.45 38.91 9.89
N LEU A 37 1.82 39.63 8.97
CA LEU A 37 2.30 40.93 8.50
C LEU A 37 2.02 42.03 9.53
N GLN A 38 0.87 42.01 10.21
CA GLN A 38 0.52 43.00 11.23
C GLN A 38 1.49 42.96 12.42
N SER A 39 1.98 41.77 12.78
CA SER A 39 2.96 41.57 13.85
C SER A 39 4.43 41.76 13.40
N SER A 40 4.67 41.97 12.11
CA SER A 40 6.02 42.18 11.57
C SER A 40 6.51 43.61 11.78
N ASN A 41 7.80 43.76 12.08
CA ASN A 41 8.48 45.06 12.25
C ASN A 41 9.17 45.54 10.95
N SER A 42 8.94 44.87 9.81
CA SER A 42 9.61 45.24 8.56
C SER A 42 9.19 46.62 8.06
N PRO A 43 10.12 47.46 7.55
CA PRO A 43 9.79 48.80 7.05
C PRO A 43 8.79 48.82 5.87
N ASN A 44 8.71 47.72 5.11
CA ASN A 44 7.81 47.55 3.97
C ASN A 44 6.49 46.84 4.33
N ARG A 45 6.15 46.73 5.62
CA ARG A 45 4.95 46.02 6.10
C ARG A 45 3.68 46.42 5.38
N ASP A 46 3.40 47.72 5.29
CA ASP A 46 2.14 48.22 4.74
C ASP A 46 2.02 47.94 3.23
N GLN A 47 3.15 47.92 2.51
CA GLN A 47 3.20 47.52 1.10
C GLN A 47 2.91 46.02 0.93
N LEU A 48 3.46 45.17 1.81
CA LEU A 48 3.21 43.73 1.80
C LEU A 48 1.74 43.40 2.13
N ILE A 49 1.14 44.14 3.06
CA ILE A 49 -0.28 44.02 3.39
C ILE A 49 -1.13 44.39 2.17
N ALA A 50 -0.89 45.54 1.55
CA ALA A 50 -1.63 45.97 0.37
C ALA A 50 -1.50 44.99 -0.81
N ALA A 51 -0.29 44.46 -1.04
CA ALA A 51 -0.03 43.46 -2.07
C ALA A 51 -0.80 42.16 -1.81
N ARG A 52 -0.83 41.67 -0.56
CA ARG A 52 -1.58 40.46 -0.20
C ARG A 52 -3.09 40.66 -0.29
N VAL A 53 -3.60 41.80 0.16
CA VAL A 53 -5.02 42.16 0.04
C VAL A 53 -5.46 42.15 -1.41
N ALA A 54 -4.68 42.77 -2.30
CA ALA A 54 -4.96 42.81 -3.74
C ALA A 54 -4.86 41.42 -4.40
N ALA A 55 -3.84 40.64 -4.08
CA ALA A 55 -3.61 39.32 -4.68
C ALA A 55 -4.67 38.28 -4.26
N GLN A 56 -5.20 38.39 -3.05
CA GLN A 56 -6.12 37.40 -2.46
C GLN A 56 -7.57 37.91 -2.33
N HIS A 57 -7.86 39.11 -2.84
CA HIS A 57 -9.16 39.78 -2.72
C HIS A 57 -9.68 39.83 -1.28
N LEU A 58 -8.79 40.14 -0.31
CA LEU A 58 -9.15 40.14 1.12
C LEU A 58 -10.06 41.30 1.52
N ASP A 59 -10.21 42.30 0.65
CA ASP A 59 -11.14 43.42 0.74
C ASP A 59 -12.60 43.02 0.48
N VAL A 60 -12.82 41.87 -0.16
CA VAL A 60 -14.14 41.34 -0.48
C VAL A 60 -14.64 40.40 0.64
N ILE A 61 -15.93 40.50 0.98
CA ILE A 61 -16.54 39.59 1.96
C ILE A 61 -16.43 38.12 1.52
N PRO A 62 -16.22 37.17 2.45
CA PRO A 62 -15.94 35.76 2.11
C PRO A 62 -16.96 35.09 1.15
N PRO A 63 -18.28 35.33 1.24
CA PRO A 63 -19.23 34.74 0.30
C PRO A 63 -19.03 35.18 -1.15
N LEU A 64 -18.72 36.46 -1.39
CA LEU A 64 -18.46 36.98 -2.73
C LEU A 64 -17.08 36.56 -3.22
N ARG A 65 -16.10 36.47 -2.32
CA ARG A 65 -14.75 36.00 -2.63
C ARG A 65 -14.74 34.54 -3.08
N TRP A 66 -15.58 33.68 -2.49
CA TRP A 66 -15.84 32.33 -3.00
C TRP A 66 -16.38 32.35 -4.44
N GLY A 67 -17.25 33.31 -4.77
CA GLY A 67 -17.76 33.50 -6.13
C GLY A 67 -16.64 33.77 -7.15
N ILE A 68 -15.67 34.61 -6.79
CA ILE A 68 -14.47 34.87 -7.60
C ILE A 68 -13.66 33.57 -7.74
N TRP A 69 -13.39 32.89 -6.63
CA TRP A 69 -12.62 31.65 -6.62
C TRP A 69 -13.26 30.54 -7.50
N ILE A 70 -14.57 30.30 -7.39
CA ILE A 70 -15.25 29.26 -8.18
C ILE A 70 -15.30 29.59 -9.67
N THR A 71 -15.29 30.88 -10.05
CA THR A 71 -15.15 31.27 -11.47
C THR A 71 -13.77 30.91 -12.01
N GLY A 72 -12.71 31.05 -11.19
CA GLY A 72 -11.36 30.57 -11.51
C GLY A 72 -11.31 29.06 -11.69
N VAL A 73 -11.95 28.32 -10.77
CA VAL A 73 -12.12 26.86 -10.88
C VAL A 73 -12.86 26.48 -12.16
N GLY A 74 -13.89 27.23 -12.56
CA GLY A 74 -14.63 26.98 -13.80
C GLY A 74 -13.74 27.03 -15.05
N LYS A 75 -12.68 27.85 -15.04
CA LYS A 75 -11.71 27.92 -16.15
C LYS A 75 -10.82 26.68 -16.24
N CYS A 76 -10.77 25.81 -15.22
CA CYS A 76 -10.11 24.52 -15.34
C CYS A 76 -10.71 23.64 -16.44
N VAL A 77 -12.02 23.77 -16.71
CA VAL A 77 -12.71 22.95 -17.74
C VAL A 77 -12.18 23.26 -19.15
N ILE A 78 -11.68 24.47 -19.37
CA ILE A 78 -11.08 24.92 -20.64
C ILE A 78 -9.54 24.86 -20.64
N GLY A 79 -8.93 24.23 -19.63
CA GLY A 79 -7.48 24.07 -19.53
C GLY A 79 -6.71 25.29 -18.97
N GLN A 80 -7.41 26.35 -18.56
CA GLN A 80 -6.82 27.55 -17.93
C GLN A 80 -7.13 27.57 -16.43
N CYS A 81 -6.70 26.53 -15.73
CA CYS A 81 -6.95 26.40 -14.29
C CYS A 81 -6.39 27.58 -13.49
N ASP A 82 -7.27 28.27 -12.76
CA ASP A 82 -6.89 29.26 -11.76
C ASP A 82 -7.54 28.90 -10.41
N LEU A 83 -6.72 28.43 -9.49
CA LEU A 83 -7.14 28.04 -8.14
C LEU A 83 -6.72 29.09 -7.10
N GLY A 84 -6.26 30.25 -7.56
CA GLY A 84 -5.62 31.28 -6.74
C GLY A 84 -4.14 31.00 -6.48
N THR A 85 -3.51 31.96 -5.82
CA THR A 85 -2.10 31.90 -5.39
C THR A 85 -2.02 31.70 -3.88
N THR A 86 -0.86 31.26 -3.40
CA THR A 86 -0.54 31.23 -1.96
C THR A 86 -0.11 32.62 -1.47
N PHE A 87 0.08 32.77 -0.16
CA PHE A 87 0.69 33.97 0.42
C PHE A 87 2.12 34.25 -0.06
N SER A 88 2.81 33.24 -0.59
CA SER A 88 4.13 33.35 -1.23
C SER A 88 4.05 33.64 -2.73
N ASN A 89 2.87 34.02 -3.24
CA ASN A 89 2.57 34.25 -4.66
C ASN A 89 2.84 33.04 -5.57
N GLN A 90 2.79 31.82 -5.03
CA GLN A 90 2.91 30.60 -5.82
C GLN A 90 1.52 30.13 -6.28
N PRO A 91 1.30 29.86 -7.58
CA PRO A 91 0.01 29.34 -8.05
C PRO A 91 -0.32 27.98 -7.41
N VAL A 92 -1.50 27.84 -6.81
CA VAL A 92 -1.94 26.59 -6.19
C VAL A 92 -2.01 25.45 -7.21
N ALA A 93 -2.35 25.76 -8.46
CA ALA A 93 -2.37 24.81 -9.57
C ALA A 93 -1.01 24.12 -9.84
N GLN A 94 0.11 24.74 -9.44
CA GLN A 94 1.46 24.14 -9.59
C GLN A 94 1.84 23.27 -8.39
N LEU A 95 1.34 23.59 -7.19
CA LEU A 95 1.63 22.85 -5.97
C LEU A 95 0.80 21.56 -5.85
N LEU A 96 -0.44 21.59 -6.37
CA LEU A 96 -1.36 20.46 -6.24
C LEU A 96 -0.85 19.17 -6.89
N PRO A 97 -0.36 19.13 -8.14
CA PRO A 97 0.05 17.86 -8.75
C PRO A 97 1.12 17.10 -7.94
N GLN A 98 2.09 17.81 -7.36
CA GLN A 98 3.12 17.23 -6.52
C GLN A 98 2.53 16.66 -5.23
N ALA A 99 1.74 17.46 -4.51
CA ALA A 99 1.10 17.04 -3.26
C ALA A 99 0.14 15.86 -3.47
N VAL A 100 -0.65 15.91 -4.55
CA VAL A 100 -1.56 14.83 -4.97
C VAL A 100 -0.78 13.55 -5.26
N GLY A 101 0.32 13.64 -5.99
CA GLY A 101 1.18 12.50 -6.32
C GLY A 101 1.63 11.75 -5.07
N SER A 102 2.17 12.47 -4.08
CA SER A 102 2.65 11.88 -2.83
C SER A 102 1.52 11.23 -2.01
N THR A 103 0.38 11.91 -1.86
CA THR A 103 -0.76 11.35 -1.12
C THR A 103 -1.37 10.14 -1.81
N ILE A 104 -1.57 10.20 -3.13
CA ILE A 104 -2.12 9.07 -3.89
C ILE A 104 -1.18 7.87 -3.83
N GLN A 105 0.12 8.06 -3.99
CA GLN A 105 1.11 6.99 -3.87
C GLN A 105 0.98 6.32 -2.50
N LEU A 106 1.04 7.11 -1.44
CA LEU A 106 0.96 6.60 -0.06
C LEU A 106 -0.36 5.86 0.21
N VAL A 107 -1.50 6.47 -0.11
CA VAL A 107 -2.83 5.90 0.17
C VAL A 107 -3.07 4.65 -0.67
N THR A 108 -2.73 4.66 -1.96
CA THR A 108 -2.98 3.54 -2.87
C THR A 108 -2.20 2.30 -2.45
N PHE A 109 -0.91 2.43 -2.13
CA PHE A 109 -0.11 1.29 -1.70
C PHE A 109 -0.62 0.71 -0.38
N SER A 110 -0.87 1.58 0.61
CA SER A 110 -1.40 1.17 1.92
C SER A 110 -2.73 0.45 1.78
N PHE A 111 -3.60 0.97 0.92
CA PHE A 111 -4.95 0.46 0.72
C PHE A 111 -4.97 -0.90 0.03
N ILE A 112 -4.20 -1.06 -1.05
CA ILE A 112 -4.10 -2.34 -1.77
C ILE A 112 -3.58 -3.42 -0.81
N LEU A 113 -2.56 -3.12 -0.02
CA LEU A 113 -2.03 -4.07 0.95
C LEU A 113 -3.05 -4.38 2.06
N ALA A 114 -3.77 -3.38 2.56
CA ALA A 114 -4.82 -3.58 3.55
C ALA A 114 -5.95 -4.48 3.03
N ILE A 115 -6.36 -4.33 1.77
CA ILE A 115 -7.35 -5.21 1.12
C ILE A 115 -6.80 -6.63 1.01
N ILE A 116 -5.59 -6.79 0.48
CA ILE A 116 -5.00 -8.12 0.26
C ILE A 116 -4.84 -8.87 1.58
N PHE A 117 -4.19 -8.26 2.57
CA PHE A 117 -3.95 -8.89 3.86
C PHE A 117 -5.22 -8.98 4.70
N GLY A 118 -6.03 -7.92 4.73
CA GLY A 118 -7.25 -7.85 5.52
C GLY A 118 -8.29 -8.86 5.06
N ILE A 119 -8.59 -8.90 3.77
CA ILE A 119 -9.53 -9.89 3.21
C ILE A 119 -8.93 -11.30 3.28
N GLY A 120 -7.66 -11.46 2.93
CA GLY A 120 -6.99 -12.76 2.97
C GLY A 120 -7.05 -13.39 4.37
N LEU A 121 -6.64 -12.65 5.39
CA LEU A 121 -6.68 -13.12 6.78
C LEU A 121 -8.12 -13.26 7.30
N GLY A 122 -9.04 -12.37 6.92
CA GLY A 122 -10.46 -12.51 7.28
C GLY A 122 -11.12 -13.77 6.70
N VAL A 123 -10.78 -14.15 5.46
CA VAL A 123 -11.24 -15.41 4.86
C VAL A 123 -10.65 -16.60 5.57
N VAL A 124 -9.33 -16.61 5.83
CA VAL A 124 -8.67 -17.77 6.46
C VAL A 124 -9.17 -17.98 7.89
N THR A 125 -9.41 -16.90 8.66
CA THR A 125 -9.99 -16.99 10.01
C THR A 125 -11.43 -17.53 9.97
N ALA A 126 -12.25 -17.11 8.99
CA ALA A 126 -13.59 -17.67 8.78
C ALA A 126 -13.63 -19.12 8.29
N LEU A 127 -12.56 -19.62 7.67
CA LEU A 127 -12.43 -21.04 7.33
C LEU A 127 -11.94 -21.89 8.50
N ARG A 128 -11.32 -21.26 9.49
CA ARG A 128 -10.76 -21.92 10.69
C ARG A 128 -11.45 -21.38 11.96
N VAL A 129 -12.76 -21.31 11.93
CA VAL A 129 -13.58 -20.72 13.00
C VAL A 129 -13.34 -21.46 14.31
N TYR A 130 -13.27 -20.70 15.41
CA TYR A 130 -12.97 -21.19 16.76
C TYR A 130 -11.58 -21.83 16.92
N SER A 131 -10.68 -21.64 15.96
CA SER A 131 -9.29 -22.08 16.10
C SER A 131 -8.44 -21.05 16.86
N GLY A 132 -7.28 -21.47 17.38
CA GLY A 132 -6.31 -20.56 17.98
C GLY A 132 -5.85 -19.45 17.02
N PHE A 133 -5.80 -19.73 15.72
CA PHE A 133 -5.47 -18.74 14.70
C PHE A 133 -6.58 -17.67 14.58
N ASP A 134 -7.84 -18.10 14.58
CA ASP A 134 -9.00 -17.20 14.54
C ASP A 134 -9.01 -16.24 15.74
N TYR A 135 -8.88 -16.78 16.96
CA TYR A 135 -8.81 -15.96 18.18
C TYR A 135 -7.61 -15.00 18.18
N SER A 136 -6.44 -15.43 17.70
CA SER A 136 -5.23 -14.59 17.70
C SER A 136 -5.34 -13.43 16.71
N ILE A 137 -5.77 -13.71 15.48
CA ILE A 137 -5.96 -12.67 14.46
C ILE A 137 -7.07 -11.71 14.91
N THR A 138 -8.18 -12.22 15.43
CA THR A 138 -9.29 -11.40 15.94
C THR A 138 -8.83 -10.48 17.09
N LEU A 139 -8.06 -11.00 18.04
CA LEU A 139 -7.49 -10.21 19.13
C LEU A 139 -6.58 -9.09 18.61
N VAL A 140 -5.64 -9.42 17.71
CA VAL A 140 -4.72 -8.44 17.12
C VAL A 140 -5.48 -7.40 16.31
N SER A 141 -6.44 -7.80 15.50
CA SER A 141 -7.27 -6.87 14.72
C SER A 141 -8.06 -5.93 15.63
N PHE A 142 -8.67 -6.41 16.72
CA PHE A 142 -9.37 -5.54 17.66
C PHE A 142 -8.43 -4.59 18.39
N PHE A 143 -7.27 -5.07 18.83
CA PHE A 143 -6.25 -4.23 19.45
C PHE A 143 -5.82 -3.10 18.50
N LEU A 144 -5.50 -3.42 17.25
CA LEU A 144 -5.11 -2.43 16.24
C LEU A 144 -6.24 -1.46 15.92
N TYR A 145 -7.49 -1.92 15.87
CA TYR A 145 -8.66 -1.07 15.65
C TYR A 145 -8.86 -0.03 16.76
N SER A 146 -8.51 -0.39 18.00
CA SER A 146 -8.62 0.50 19.15
C SER A 146 -7.46 1.49 19.30
N LEU A 147 -6.37 1.33 18.55
CA LEU A 147 -5.23 2.25 18.60
C LEU A 147 -5.46 3.47 17.68
N PRO A 148 -5.30 4.70 18.19
CA PRO A 148 -5.29 5.88 17.34
C PRO A 148 -4.19 5.83 16.28
N SER A 149 -4.48 6.30 15.07
CA SER A 149 -3.54 6.28 13.94
C SER A 149 -2.23 7.03 14.23
N PHE A 150 -2.30 8.20 14.87
CA PHE A 150 -1.13 8.98 15.24
C PHE A 150 -0.24 8.24 16.24
N LEU A 151 -0.84 7.51 17.19
CA LEU A 151 -0.10 6.73 18.17
C LEU A 151 0.66 5.61 17.46
N MET A 152 -0.01 4.90 16.55
CA MET A 152 0.65 3.86 15.74
C MET A 152 1.83 4.43 14.95
N ALA A 153 1.66 5.57 14.29
CA ALA A 153 2.74 6.25 13.57
C ALA A 153 3.93 6.59 14.48
N VAL A 154 3.69 7.10 15.69
CA VAL A 154 4.74 7.42 16.67
C VAL A 154 5.44 6.14 17.16
N LEU A 155 4.70 5.06 17.44
CA LEU A 155 5.29 3.79 17.85
C LEU A 155 6.16 3.18 16.74
N LEU A 156 5.72 3.25 15.48
CA LEU A 156 6.51 2.82 14.32
C LEU A 156 7.79 3.64 14.20
N LYS A 157 7.73 4.97 14.38
CA LYS A 157 8.93 5.81 14.40
C LYS A 157 9.89 5.42 15.50
N SER A 158 9.41 5.26 16.73
CA SER A 158 10.25 4.94 17.87
C SER A 158 10.88 3.55 17.75
N PHE A 159 10.05 2.51 17.66
CA PHE A 159 10.50 1.13 17.78
C PHE A 159 11.01 0.53 16.46
N ILE A 160 10.47 0.92 15.32
CA ILE A 160 10.88 0.36 14.03
C ILE A 160 11.94 1.21 13.36
N ALA A 161 11.84 2.54 13.41
CA ALA A 161 12.81 3.39 12.73
C ALA A 161 14.03 3.68 13.61
N LEU A 162 13.82 4.31 14.78
CA LEU A 162 14.92 4.80 15.60
C LEU A 162 15.71 3.65 16.23
N ASP A 163 15.02 2.71 16.88
CA ASP A 163 15.70 1.58 17.53
C ASP A 163 16.39 0.66 16.51
N TYR A 164 15.79 0.42 15.34
CA TYR A 164 16.44 -0.36 14.28
C TYR A 164 17.65 0.37 13.68
N ASN A 165 17.54 1.67 13.40
CA ASN A 165 18.68 2.45 12.93
C ASN A 165 19.83 2.44 13.95
N ASN A 166 19.53 2.53 15.24
CA ASN A 166 20.54 2.41 16.30
C ASN A 166 21.15 1.01 16.36
N PHE A 167 20.33 -0.03 16.18
CA PHE A 167 20.79 -1.43 16.10
C PHE A 167 21.75 -1.65 14.92
N LEU A 168 21.53 -1.01 13.77
CA LEU A 168 22.41 -1.15 12.60
C LEU A 168 23.83 -0.61 12.82
N VAL A 169 24.05 0.26 13.82
CA VAL A 169 25.38 0.79 14.14
C VAL A 169 26.28 -0.28 14.78
N ASP A 170 25.73 -1.12 15.66
CA ASP A 170 26.41 -2.32 16.20
C ASP A 170 25.39 -3.47 16.24
N PRO A 171 25.27 -4.24 15.14
CA PRO A 171 24.19 -5.22 14.93
C PRO A 171 24.44 -6.52 15.71
N LYS A 172 24.62 -6.41 17.03
CA LYS A 172 24.77 -7.52 17.95
C LYS A 172 23.49 -7.70 18.73
N ILE A 173 22.89 -8.88 18.59
CA ILE A 173 21.70 -9.23 19.36
C ILE A 173 22.18 -9.78 20.71
N PRO A 174 21.81 -9.15 21.84
CA PRO A 174 22.13 -9.70 23.15
C PRO A 174 21.53 -11.11 23.29
N PRO A 175 22.22 -12.08 23.94
CA PRO A 175 21.72 -13.46 24.05
C PRO A 175 20.31 -13.57 24.63
N VAL A 176 19.98 -12.72 25.60
CA VAL A 176 18.64 -12.66 26.22
C VAL A 176 17.59 -12.23 25.20
N SER A 177 17.86 -11.18 24.42
CA SER A 177 16.97 -10.70 23.36
C SER A 177 16.80 -11.73 22.26
N LEU A 178 17.86 -12.46 21.90
CA LEU A 178 17.81 -13.52 20.91
C LEU A 178 16.85 -14.64 21.33
N VAL A 179 16.98 -15.11 22.58
CA VAL A 179 16.09 -16.14 23.14
C VAL A 179 14.65 -15.61 23.22
N LEU A 180 14.46 -14.37 23.65
CA LEU A 180 13.13 -13.75 23.74
C LEU A 180 12.46 -13.66 22.37
N ILE A 181 13.18 -13.17 21.35
CA ILE A 181 12.68 -13.08 19.96
C ILE A 181 12.33 -14.47 19.45
N ALA A 182 13.21 -15.45 19.64
CA ALA A 182 12.97 -16.84 19.22
C ALA A 182 11.72 -17.44 19.86
N ILE A 183 11.52 -17.23 21.18
CA ILE A 183 10.32 -17.70 21.90
C ILE A 183 9.08 -16.99 21.36
N VAL A 184 9.10 -15.67 21.20
CA VAL A 184 7.96 -14.90 20.69
C VAL A 184 7.58 -15.35 19.29
N VAL A 185 8.55 -15.50 18.38
CA VAL A 185 8.31 -16.00 17.01
C VAL A 185 7.78 -17.43 17.04
N GLY A 186 8.33 -18.30 17.89
CA GLY A 186 7.83 -19.66 18.10
C GLY A 186 6.38 -19.70 18.58
N LEU A 187 6.01 -18.83 19.53
CA LEU A 187 4.64 -18.69 20.01
C LEU A 187 3.70 -18.18 18.92
N ILE A 188 4.11 -17.17 18.13
CA ILE A 188 3.32 -16.67 17.00
C ILE A 188 3.07 -17.79 15.99
N ILE A 189 4.10 -18.54 15.59
CA ILE A 189 3.94 -19.64 14.63
C ILE A 189 3.08 -20.76 15.22
N GLN A 190 3.22 -21.07 16.50
CA GLN A 190 2.35 -22.01 17.21
C GLN A 190 0.87 -21.59 17.18
N LEU A 191 0.57 -20.29 17.24
CA LEU A 191 -0.79 -19.76 17.13
C LEU A 191 -1.35 -19.90 15.71
N VAL A 192 -0.50 -19.76 14.69
CA VAL A 192 -0.88 -19.88 13.27
C VAL A 192 -1.11 -21.32 12.81
N VAL A 193 -0.35 -22.26 13.36
CA VAL A 193 -0.43 -23.67 12.98
C VAL A 193 -1.63 -24.35 13.63
N GLY A 194 -2.49 -24.95 12.82
CA GLY A 194 -3.63 -25.76 13.27
C GLY A 194 -3.24 -27.19 13.66
N GLY A 195 -4.06 -27.84 14.48
CA GLY A 195 -3.91 -29.24 14.89
C GLY A 195 -3.85 -29.44 16.40
N ILE A 196 -3.50 -30.66 16.81
CA ILE A 196 -3.39 -31.07 18.22
C ILE A 196 -2.29 -30.26 18.93
N LEU A 197 -2.48 -29.94 20.21
CA LEU A 197 -1.55 -29.16 21.03
C LEU A 197 -0.10 -29.64 20.91
N LYS A 198 0.14 -30.96 20.92
CA LYS A 198 1.49 -31.53 20.74
C LYS A 198 2.15 -31.10 19.44
N ARG A 199 1.43 -31.14 18.30
CA ARG A 199 1.95 -30.69 17.00
C ARG A 199 2.26 -29.19 17.05
N ARG A 200 1.37 -28.39 17.64
CA ARG A 200 1.54 -26.94 17.74
C ARG A 200 2.77 -26.57 18.56
N LEU A 201 2.96 -27.21 19.71
CA LEU A 201 4.12 -27.01 20.57
C LEU A 201 5.42 -27.46 19.90
N VAL A 202 5.43 -28.62 19.24
CA VAL A 202 6.61 -29.10 18.49
C VAL A 202 6.97 -28.13 17.37
N VAL A 203 5.99 -27.67 16.59
CA VAL A 203 6.26 -26.70 15.52
C VAL A 203 6.72 -25.36 16.10
N GLY A 204 6.11 -24.88 17.19
CA GLY A 204 6.56 -23.66 17.87
C GLY A 204 8.01 -23.77 18.39
N ALA A 205 8.37 -24.90 19.00
CA ALA A 205 9.73 -25.16 19.48
C ALA A 205 10.74 -25.25 18.34
N ILE A 206 10.43 -25.99 17.28
CA ILE A 206 11.28 -26.07 16.07
C ILE A 206 11.45 -24.67 15.48
N SER A 207 10.36 -23.90 15.34
CA SER A 207 10.41 -22.54 14.84
C SER A 207 11.28 -21.64 15.71
N ALA A 208 11.17 -21.72 17.04
CA ALA A 208 12.03 -20.95 17.94
C ALA A 208 13.51 -21.30 17.76
N VAL A 209 13.85 -22.60 17.68
CA VAL A 209 15.23 -23.05 17.44
C VAL A 209 15.74 -22.59 16.08
N VAL A 210 14.93 -22.70 15.03
CA VAL A 210 15.28 -22.24 13.68
C VAL A 210 15.46 -20.72 13.65
N THR A 211 14.58 -19.96 14.29
CA THR A 211 14.70 -18.50 14.40
C THR A 211 15.97 -18.11 15.15
N ALA A 212 16.27 -18.74 16.29
CA ALA A 212 17.51 -18.50 17.03
C ALA A 212 18.74 -18.81 16.18
N GLY A 213 18.78 -19.96 15.51
CA GLY A 213 19.86 -20.35 14.62
C GLY A 213 20.03 -19.40 13.42
N MET A 214 18.92 -18.93 12.84
CA MET A 214 18.94 -17.97 11.74
C MET A 214 19.47 -16.60 12.20
N LEU A 215 19.03 -16.10 13.36
CA LEU A 215 19.53 -14.84 13.91
C LEU A 215 21.03 -14.92 14.25
N LEU A 216 21.48 -16.04 14.81
CA LEU A 216 22.91 -16.29 15.05
C LEU A 216 23.70 -16.31 13.74
N LEU A 217 23.18 -16.96 12.71
CA LEU A 217 23.80 -16.99 11.38
C LEU A 217 23.88 -15.59 10.78
N MET A 218 22.78 -14.83 10.80
CA MET A 218 22.72 -13.45 10.29
C MET A 218 23.68 -12.53 11.03
N GLN A 219 23.81 -12.68 12.35
CA GLN A 219 24.78 -11.93 13.15
C GLN A 219 26.22 -12.34 12.81
N ALA A 220 26.50 -13.64 12.68
CA ALA A 220 27.83 -14.14 12.36
C ALA A 220 28.30 -13.75 10.94
N THR A 221 27.38 -13.63 9.98
CA THR A 221 27.70 -13.24 8.61
C THR A 221 27.61 -11.73 8.36
N GLY A 222 27.22 -10.92 9.36
CA GLY A 222 27.03 -9.48 9.19
C GLY A 222 25.84 -9.11 8.29
N TRP A 223 24.86 -10.00 8.16
CA TRP A 223 23.74 -9.84 7.21
C TRP A 223 22.86 -8.62 7.53
N PHE A 224 22.77 -8.20 8.80
CA PHE A 224 21.96 -7.04 9.18
C PHE A 224 22.47 -5.74 8.54
N THR A 225 23.79 -5.61 8.35
CA THR A 225 24.42 -4.46 7.70
C THR A 225 24.61 -4.66 6.20
N ASP A 226 24.89 -5.88 5.77
CA ASP A 226 25.07 -6.25 4.36
C ASP A 226 24.08 -7.35 3.96
N PRO A 227 22.80 -7.01 3.79
CA PRO A 227 21.79 -7.99 3.44
C PRO A 227 22.03 -8.48 2.01
N SER A 228 22.12 -9.80 1.86
CA SER A 228 22.05 -10.45 0.54
C SER A 228 21.45 -11.85 0.66
N LEU A 229 20.79 -12.32 -0.40
CA LEU A 229 20.41 -13.72 -0.53
C LEU A 229 21.61 -14.51 -1.08
N GLY A 230 22.35 -13.91 -2.02
CA GLY A 230 23.46 -14.58 -2.69
C GLY A 230 23.00 -15.80 -3.51
N PRO A 231 23.94 -16.52 -4.13
CA PRO A 231 23.61 -17.57 -5.08
C PRO A 231 22.85 -18.75 -4.43
N VAL A 232 23.21 -19.12 -3.20
CA VAL A 232 22.63 -20.29 -2.52
C VAL A 232 21.14 -20.08 -2.23
N PHE A 233 20.77 -18.96 -1.62
CA PHE A 233 19.37 -18.71 -1.29
C PHE A 233 18.55 -18.37 -2.53
N VAL A 234 19.12 -17.69 -3.54
CA VAL A 234 18.42 -17.47 -4.82
C VAL A 234 18.06 -18.81 -5.48
N ILE A 235 19.02 -19.74 -5.58
CA ILE A 235 18.77 -21.09 -6.11
C ILE A 235 17.69 -21.81 -5.29
N LEU A 236 17.79 -21.77 -3.96
CA LEU A 236 16.85 -22.43 -3.06
C LEU A 236 15.42 -21.87 -3.19
N PHE A 237 15.27 -20.54 -3.20
CA PHE A 237 13.97 -19.89 -3.33
C PHE A 237 13.37 -20.10 -4.72
N SER A 238 14.16 -19.98 -5.80
CA SER A 238 13.69 -20.29 -7.16
C SER A 238 13.26 -21.75 -7.29
N ALA A 239 14.04 -22.70 -6.76
CA ALA A 239 13.65 -24.11 -6.74
C ALA A 239 12.37 -24.34 -5.93
N GLY A 240 12.24 -23.72 -4.76
CA GLY A 240 11.04 -23.75 -3.94
C GLY A 240 9.80 -23.19 -4.64
N ILE A 241 9.95 -22.09 -5.37
CA ILE A 241 8.91 -21.50 -6.22
C ILE A 241 8.47 -22.49 -7.30
N GLY A 242 9.41 -23.14 -7.99
CA GLY A 242 9.10 -24.16 -8.99
C GLY A 242 8.30 -25.33 -8.41
N VAL A 243 8.76 -25.87 -7.27
CA VAL A 243 8.04 -26.92 -6.52
C VAL A 243 6.62 -26.46 -6.14
N ALA A 244 6.50 -25.25 -5.61
CA ALA A 244 5.22 -24.69 -5.17
C ALA A 244 4.25 -24.52 -6.35
N MET A 245 4.71 -23.97 -7.48
CA MET A 245 3.86 -23.78 -8.65
C MET A 245 3.35 -25.10 -9.22
N VAL A 246 4.19 -26.14 -9.27
CA VAL A 246 3.77 -27.48 -9.71
C VAL A 246 2.76 -28.08 -8.73
N ALA A 247 3.07 -28.05 -7.43
CA ALA A 247 2.20 -28.61 -6.39
C ALA A 247 0.82 -27.92 -6.35
N LEU A 248 0.76 -26.60 -6.53
CA LEU A 248 -0.47 -25.81 -6.44
C LEU A 248 -1.35 -25.87 -7.69
N LEU A 249 -0.76 -26.02 -8.89
CA LEU A 249 -1.47 -25.90 -10.17
C LEU A 249 -1.68 -27.23 -10.88
N ALA A 250 -0.69 -28.13 -10.88
CA ALA A 250 -0.77 -29.41 -11.61
C ALA A 250 -0.77 -30.64 -10.69
N GLY A 251 -0.48 -30.46 -9.40
CA GLY A 251 -0.28 -31.55 -8.46
C GLY A 251 1.06 -32.27 -8.67
N THR A 252 1.50 -33.02 -7.67
CA THR A 252 2.86 -33.59 -7.61
C THR A 252 3.12 -34.70 -8.63
N LYS A 253 2.08 -35.30 -9.22
CA LYS A 253 2.19 -36.44 -10.13
C LYS A 253 2.49 -36.05 -11.60
N ASN A 254 2.34 -34.78 -11.97
CA ASN A 254 2.48 -34.36 -13.36
C ASN A 254 3.95 -34.14 -13.76
N ARG A 255 4.56 -35.11 -14.46
CA ARG A 255 5.98 -35.05 -14.87
C ARG A 255 6.31 -33.87 -15.80
N ARG A 256 5.40 -33.48 -16.70
CA ARG A 256 5.63 -32.35 -17.62
C ARG A 256 5.64 -31.02 -16.88
N ALA A 257 4.81 -30.87 -15.86
CA ALA A 257 4.83 -29.69 -14.99
C ALA A 257 6.18 -29.53 -14.29
N TRP A 258 6.73 -30.63 -13.76
CA TRP A 258 8.06 -30.63 -13.15
C TRP A 258 9.18 -30.24 -14.14
N LEU A 259 9.12 -30.74 -15.37
CA LEU A 259 10.09 -30.36 -16.41
C LEU A 259 10.00 -28.86 -16.75
N VAL A 260 8.79 -28.34 -16.98
CA VAL A 260 8.59 -26.91 -17.30
C VAL A 260 9.06 -26.03 -16.15
N ALA A 261 8.70 -26.34 -14.91
CA ALA A 261 9.15 -25.59 -13.75
C ALA A 261 10.68 -25.68 -13.59
N GLY A 262 11.26 -26.87 -13.73
CA GLY A 262 12.71 -27.08 -13.65
C GLY A 262 13.50 -26.30 -14.69
N ILE A 263 13.03 -26.26 -15.95
CA ILE A 263 13.63 -25.45 -17.01
C ILE A 263 13.63 -23.97 -16.62
N ASN A 264 12.49 -23.43 -16.14
CA ASN A 264 12.41 -22.01 -15.77
C ASN A 264 13.25 -21.68 -14.53
N VAL A 265 13.35 -22.59 -13.56
CA VAL A 265 14.27 -22.43 -12.42
C VAL A 265 15.72 -22.41 -12.90
N LEU A 266 16.11 -23.32 -13.79
CA LEU A 266 17.47 -23.37 -14.35
C LEU A 266 17.78 -22.10 -15.15
N VAL A 267 16.85 -21.63 -15.98
CA VAL A 267 16.97 -20.36 -16.70
C VAL A 267 17.14 -19.20 -15.73
N ALA A 268 16.35 -19.14 -14.65
CA ALA A 268 16.49 -18.09 -13.64
C ALA A 268 17.88 -18.12 -12.98
N ILE A 269 18.40 -19.31 -12.65
CA ILE A 269 19.74 -19.46 -12.07
C ILE A 269 20.82 -18.99 -13.05
N ILE A 270 20.73 -19.33 -14.34
CA ILE A 270 21.68 -18.84 -15.36
C ILE A 270 21.58 -17.31 -15.48
N CYS A 271 20.35 -16.77 -15.56
CA CYS A 271 20.10 -15.35 -15.65
C CYS A 271 20.64 -14.59 -14.43
N TYR A 272 20.59 -15.17 -13.23
CA TYR A 272 21.15 -14.57 -12.02
C TYR A 272 22.65 -14.25 -12.21
N PHE A 273 23.42 -15.12 -12.86
CA PHE A 273 24.84 -14.85 -13.12
C PHE A 273 25.06 -14.02 -14.38
N ALA A 274 24.33 -14.30 -15.46
CA ALA A 274 24.54 -13.67 -16.76
C ALA A 274 24.07 -12.21 -16.84
N LEU A 275 23.01 -11.83 -16.11
CA LEU A 275 22.39 -10.51 -16.21
C LEU A 275 22.96 -9.47 -15.23
N GLN A 276 23.91 -9.81 -14.37
CA GLN A 276 24.45 -8.86 -13.37
C GLN A 276 24.98 -7.57 -14.01
N GLY A 277 25.68 -7.68 -15.15
CA GLY A 277 26.18 -6.51 -15.87
C GLY A 277 25.06 -5.62 -16.43
N LEU A 278 23.98 -6.23 -16.93
CA LEU A 278 22.81 -5.49 -17.43
C LEU A 278 22.05 -4.81 -16.28
N LEU A 279 21.91 -5.49 -15.14
CA LEU A 279 21.24 -4.95 -13.94
C LEU A 279 22.03 -3.79 -13.30
N ASN A 280 23.33 -3.65 -13.56
CA ASN A 280 24.10 -2.50 -13.07
C ASN A 280 23.76 -1.18 -13.79
N VAL A 281 23.30 -1.24 -15.04
CA VAL A 281 23.02 -0.04 -15.87
C VAL A 281 21.51 0.11 -16.15
N SER A 282 20.69 -0.73 -15.51
CA SER A 282 19.26 -0.82 -15.80
C SER A 282 18.48 0.37 -15.27
N SER A 283 17.65 0.97 -16.11
CA SER A 283 16.57 1.90 -15.72
C SER A 283 15.26 1.15 -15.47
N GLY A 284 14.27 1.82 -14.87
CA GLY A 284 12.94 1.23 -14.63
C GLY A 284 12.28 0.65 -15.89
N ALA A 285 12.51 1.28 -17.06
CA ALA A 285 12.01 0.77 -18.35
C ALA A 285 12.67 -0.56 -18.75
N THR A 286 13.98 -0.71 -18.52
CA THR A 286 14.68 -1.97 -18.81
C THR A 286 14.22 -3.11 -17.90
N ILE A 287 13.94 -2.82 -16.62
CA ILE A 287 13.38 -3.81 -15.68
C ILE A 287 11.98 -4.24 -16.11
N PHE A 288 11.15 -3.31 -16.59
CA PHE A 288 9.84 -3.64 -17.14
C PHE A 288 9.94 -4.55 -18.37
N ILE A 289 10.86 -4.25 -19.30
CA ILE A 289 11.11 -5.11 -20.47
C ILE A 289 11.57 -6.49 -20.03
N LEU A 290 12.50 -6.58 -19.06
CA LEU A 290 12.96 -7.86 -18.52
C LEU A 290 11.82 -8.66 -17.86
N ALA A 291 10.90 -7.99 -17.15
CA ALA A 291 9.73 -8.64 -16.58
C ALA A 291 8.82 -9.23 -17.66
N VAL A 292 8.57 -8.48 -18.75
CA VAL A 292 7.79 -8.97 -19.90
C VAL A 292 8.48 -10.15 -20.58
N VAL A 293 9.78 -10.02 -20.87
CA VAL A 293 10.58 -11.09 -21.49
C VAL A 293 10.58 -12.35 -20.63
N THR A 294 10.74 -12.21 -19.30
CA THR A 294 10.70 -13.33 -18.37
C THR A 294 9.37 -14.09 -18.45
N VAL A 295 8.25 -13.38 -18.48
CA VAL A 295 6.93 -13.98 -18.64
C VAL A 295 6.82 -14.68 -20.00
N LEU A 296 7.28 -14.06 -21.08
CA LEU A 296 7.26 -14.64 -22.43
C LEU A 296 8.11 -15.91 -22.53
N VAL A 297 9.29 -15.94 -21.91
CA VAL A 297 10.15 -17.14 -21.83
C VAL A 297 9.45 -18.25 -21.03
N GLY A 298 8.79 -17.91 -19.93
CA GLY A 298 7.98 -18.84 -19.15
C GLY A 298 6.78 -19.39 -19.93
N LEU A 299 6.09 -18.56 -20.72
CA LEU A 299 5.02 -19.00 -21.62
C LEU A 299 5.55 -19.90 -22.74
N ALA A 300 6.68 -19.53 -23.36
CA ALA A 300 7.29 -20.29 -24.45
C ALA A 300 7.73 -21.69 -23.99
N SER A 301 8.45 -21.78 -22.86
CA SER A 301 8.85 -23.07 -22.29
C SER A 301 7.64 -23.98 -22.00
N GLY A 302 6.56 -23.41 -21.44
CA GLY A 302 5.31 -24.15 -21.22
C GLY A 302 4.59 -24.55 -22.51
N PHE A 303 4.65 -23.74 -23.57
CA PHE A 303 4.07 -24.05 -24.87
C PHE A 303 4.79 -25.20 -25.58
N PHE A 304 6.13 -25.16 -25.62
CA PHE A 304 6.95 -26.16 -26.33
C PHE A 304 7.03 -27.49 -25.58
N VAL A 305 7.10 -27.48 -24.24
CA VAL A 305 7.28 -28.69 -23.43
C VAL A 305 5.93 -29.27 -22.94
N GLY A 306 4.87 -28.46 -22.90
CA GLY A 306 3.61 -28.81 -22.24
C GLY A 306 2.76 -29.90 -22.92
N GLY A 307 3.02 -30.21 -24.18
CA GLY A 307 2.33 -31.26 -24.93
C GLY A 307 0.81 -31.06 -25.05
N HIS A 308 -0.01 -31.87 -24.38
CA HIS A 308 -1.49 -31.83 -24.49
C HIS A 308 -2.13 -30.73 -23.61
N ASP A 309 -1.57 -30.44 -22.43
CA ASP A 309 -2.12 -29.44 -21.47
C ASP A 309 -1.39 -28.08 -21.56
N ARG A 310 -1.20 -27.56 -22.76
CA ARG A 310 -0.35 -26.37 -23.00
C ARG A 310 -0.77 -25.17 -22.16
N GLY A 311 -2.07 -24.89 -22.04
CA GLY A 311 -2.56 -23.75 -21.27
C GLY A 311 -2.17 -23.80 -19.78
N LEU A 312 -2.21 -24.98 -19.16
CA LEU A 312 -1.79 -25.15 -17.77
C LEU A 312 -0.27 -25.00 -17.63
N MET A 313 0.48 -25.59 -18.55
CA MET A 313 1.95 -25.57 -18.54
C MET A 313 2.52 -24.18 -18.80
N MET A 314 1.93 -23.42 -19.72
CA MET A 314 2.26 -22.02 -19.96
C MET A 314 2.10 -21.17 -18.70
N ARG A 315 1.01 -21.37 -17.94
CA ARG A 315 0.81 -20.66 -16.66
C ARG A 315 1.86 -21.02 -15.62
N ILE A 316 2.19 -22.31 -15.49
CA ILE A 316 3.23 -22.77 -14.56
C ILE A 316 4.59 -22.17 -14.94
N GLY A 317 4.96 -22.22 -16.22
CA GLY A 317 6.22 -21.65 -16.71
C GLY A 317 6.29 -20.14 -16.49
N ALA A 318 5.26 -19.40 -16.89
CA ALA A 318 5.17 -17.96 -16.72
C ALA A 318 5.27 -17.53 -15.24
N LEU A 319 4.51 -18.16 -14.35
CA LEU A 319 4.53 -17.84 -12.92
C LEU A 319 5.85 -18.22 -12.27
N THR A 320 6.42 -19.38 -12.61
CA THR A 320 7.71 -19.82 -12.07
C THR A 320 8.83 -18.87 -12.49
N ALA A 321 8.88 -18.48 -13.78
CA ALA A 321 9.86 -17.55 -14.30
C ALA A 321 9.71 -16.16 -13.65
N PHE A 322 8.49 -15.61 -13.63
CA PHE A 322 8.23 -14.28 -13.08
C PHE A 322 8.57 -14.19 -11.58
N LEU A 323 8.11 -15.15 -10.77
CA LEU A 323 8.40 -15.17 -9.34
C LEU A 323 9.90 -15.40 -9.06
N SER A 324 10.57 -16.24 -9.85
CA SER A 324 12.03 -16.45 -9.71
C SER A 324 12.83 -15.22 -10.10
N ALA A 325 12.41 -14.48 -11.14
CA ALA A 325 12.99 -13.18 -11.46
C ALA A 325 12.77 -12.16 -10.33
N GLY A 326 11.61 -12.19 -9.67
CA GLY A 326 11.35 -11.40 -8.46
C GLY A 326 12.36 -11.66 -7.35
N VAL A 327 12.78 -12.91 -7.13
CA VAL A 327 13.83 -13.25 -6.15
C VAL A 327 15.17 -12.65 -6.55
N ILE A 328 15.52 -12.67 -7.85
CA ILE A 328 16.76 -12.06 -8.36
C ILE A 328 16.74 -10.53 -8.16
N LEU A 329 15.62 -9.88 -8.48
CA LEU A 329 15.45 -8.44 -8.27
C LEU A 329 15.51 -8.08 -6.78
N LEU A 330 14.90 -8.89 -5.91
CA LEU A 330 14.97 -8.71 -4.46
C LEU A 330 16.42 -8.78 -3.96
N ASP A 331 17.17 -9.80 -4.39
CA ASP A 331 18.57 -9.91 -4.02
C ASP A 331 19.43 -8.76 -4.56
N ARG A 332 19.10 -8.22 -5.76
CA ARG A 332 19.75 -7.02 -6.28
C ARG A 332 19.46 -5.79 -5.41
N PHE A 333 18.21 -5.56 -5.01
CA PHE A 333 17.86 -4.50 -4.07
C PHE A 333 18.60 -4.64 -2.73
N MET A 334 18.66 -5.87 -2.20
CA MET A 334 19.39 -6.15 -0.96
C MET A 334 20.88 -5.82 -1.11
N ARG A 335 21.52 -6.21 -2.21
CA ARG A 335 22.93 -5.87 -2.48
C ARG A 335 23.19 -4.37 -2.68
N SER A 336 22.21 -3.60 -3.18
CA SER A 336 22.31 -2.14 -3.29
C SER A 336 22.13 -1.42 -1.93
N TRP A 337 21.74 -2.13 -0.87
CA TRP A 337 21.57 -1.55 0.47
C TRP A 337 22.87 -0.99 1.05
N ILE A 338 23.99 -1.69 0.86
CA ILE A 338 25.28 -1.26 1.39
C ILE A 338 25.72 0.08 0.78
N ASP A 339 25.54 0.22 -0.54
CA ASP A 339 25.83 1.45 -1.27
C ASP A 339 24.94 2.61 -0.78
N TYR A 340 23.64 2.35 -0.62
CA TYR A 340 22.69 3.31 -0.05
C TYR A 340 23.09 3.80 1.35
N THR A 341 23.43 2.89 2.25
CA THR A 341 23.74 3.20 3.66
C THR A 341 25.12 3.79 3.90
N GLN A 342 26.10 3.51 3.03
CA GLN A 342 27.44 4.03 3.18
C GLN A 342 27.64 5.37 2.47
N ASN A 343 27.00 5.56 1.31
CA ASN A 343 27.30 6.71 0.44
C ASN A 343 26.22 7.79 0.44
N TYR A 344 24.98 7.46 0.83
CA TYR A 344 23.86 8.41 0.69
C TYR A 344 23.22 8.81 2.02
N VAL A 345 23.01 7.87 2.95
CA VAL A 345 22.21 8.13 4.15
C VAL A 345 22.82 7.49 5.40
N SER A 346 22.95 8.26 6.49
CA SER A 346 23.47 7.77 7.78
C SER A 346 22.44 6.99 8.61
N ARG A 347 21.15 7.20 8.37
CA ARG A 347 20.02 6.52 9.02
C ARG A 347 19.07 5.96 7.96
N PRO A 348 19.21 4.68 7.56
CA PRO A 348 18.51 4.12 6.41
C PRO A 348 17.00 4.12 6.52
N ILE A 349 16.44 3.84 7.69
CA ILE A 349 14.99 3.85 7.86
C ILE A 349 14.56 5.29 8.11
N ALA A 350 14.01 5.93 7.08
CA ALA A 350 13.57 7.31 7.14
C ALA A 350 12.42 7.49 8.14
N THR A 351 12.49 8.58 8.91
CA THR A 351 11.43 8.99 9.84
C THR A 351 10.64 10.19 9.34
N VAL A 352 11.18 10.91 8.35
CA VAL A 352 10.60 12.14 7.83
C VAL A 352 10.83 12.27 6.32
N GLY A 353 9.93 12.97 5.64
CA GLY A 353 10.05 13.28 4.22
C GLY A 353 9.61 12.12 3.31
N SER A 354 9.47 12.43 2.01
CA SER A 354 9.11 11.47 0.96
C SER A 354 10.30 10.91 0.18
N GLU A 355 11.45 11.58 0.26
CA GLU A 355 12.69 11.23 -0.44
C GLU A 355 13.89 11.90 0.27
N THR A 356 15.08 11.37 0.05
CA THR A 356 16.33 11.99 0.49
C THR A 356 16.66 13.21 -0.41
N PRO A 357 16.80 14.43 0.15
CA PRO A 357 17.08 15.62 -0.66
C PRO A 357 18.41 15.52 -1.40
N GLY A 358 18.40 15.80 -2.71
CA GLY A 358 19.60 15.82 -3.55
C GLY A 358 20.16 14.42 -3.87
N LEU A 359 19.38 13.37 -3.66
CA LEU A 359 19.77 12.01 -4.01
C LEU A 359 19.98 11.86 -5.52
N THR A 360 21.20 11.53 -5.92
CA THR A 360 21.54 11.16 -7.31
C THR A 360 21.96 9.71 -7.33
N GLY A 361 20.98 8.82 -7.31
CA GLY A 361 21.16 7.37 -7.35
C GLY A 361 20.71 6.75 -8.69
N ASP A 362 21.10 5.49 -8.92
CA ASP A 362 20.51 4.68 -9.97
C ASP A 362 19.09 4.21 -9.59
N PHE A 363 18.48 3.37 -10.42
CA PHE A 363 17.14 2.83 -10.15
C PHE A 363 17.05 2.08 -8.81
N TRP A 364 18.11 1.37 -8.40
CA TRP A 364 18.12 0.57 -7.19
C TRP A 364 18.20 1.46 -5.95
N ILE A 365 19.09 2.44 -5.96
CA ILE A 365 19.26 3.41 -4.87
C ILE A 365 17.98 4.23 -4.67
N ASN A 366 17.42 4.80 -5.74
CA ASN A 366 16.16 5.56 -5.65
C ASN A 366 15.00 4.66 -5.19
N GLY A 367 14.99 3.39 -5.59
CA GLY A 367 13.98 2.42 -5.17
C GLY A 367 14.07 2.08 -3.68
N ILE A 368 15.29 1.92 -3.14
CA ILE A 368 15.51 1.72 -1.70
C ILE A 368 15.10 2.96 -0.92
N ASP A 369 15.50 4.15 -1.39
CA ASP A 369 15.13 5.42 -0.76
C ASP A 369 13.60 5.57 -0.69
N THR A 370 12.92 5.43 -1.82
CA THR A 370 11.44 5.47 -1.87
C THR A 370 10.81 4.43 -0.94
N TYR A 371 11.35 3.22 -0.89
CA TYR A 371 10.86 2.16 -0.01
C TYR A 371 11.01 2.53 1.47
N THR A 372 12.18 3.02 1.89
CA THR A 372 12.43 3.37 3.30
C THR A 372 11.61 4.56 3.77
N HIS A 373 11.36 5.55 2.90
CA HIS A 373 10.47 6.68 3.16
C HIS A 373 8.99 6.28 3.24
N LEU A 374 8.54 5.31 2.44
CA LEU A 374 7.15 4.87 2.42
C LEU A 374 6.82 3.77 3.43
N LEU A 375 7.81 3.03 3.95
CA LEU A 375 7.59 1.85 4.78
C LEU A 375 6.71 2.12 6.00
N LEU A 376 7.10 3.07 6.86
CA LEU A 376 6.40 3.35 8.11
C LEU A 376 5.04 4.03 7.88
N PRO A 377 4.93 5.06 7.00
CA PRO A 377 3.64 5.64 6.65
C PRO A 377 2.66 4.61 6.09
N THR A 378 3.15 3.71 5.24
CA THR A 378 2.32 2.67 4.62
C THR A 378 1.81 1.67 5.64
N ILE A 379 2.68 1.21 6.56
CA ILE A 379 2.27 0.31 7.65
C ILE A 379 1.25 1.02 8.56
N SER A 380 1.46 2.30 8.88
CA SER A 380 0.54 3.07 9.72
C SER A 380 -0.88 3.14 9.14
N LEU A 381 -1.01 3.43 7.84
CA LEU A 381 -2.30 3.48 7.16
C LEU A 381 -2.89 2.07 6.94
N LEU A 382 -2.05 1.10 6.61
CA LEU A 382 -2.44 -0.30 6.42
C LEU A 382 -3.11 -0.86 7.68
N LEU A 383 -2.53 -0.64 8.87
CA LEU A 383 -3.01 -1.23 10.12
C LEU A 383 -4.44 -0.77 10.49
N ILE A 384 -4.80 0.48 10.14
CA ILE A 384 -6.14 1.04 10.35
C ILE A 384 -7.17 0.27 9.53
N SER A 385 -6.92 0.15 8.22
CA SER A 385 -7.84 -0.52 7.30
C SER A 385 -7.83 -2.04 7.46
N PHE A 386 -6.68 -2.61 7.83
CA PHE A 386 -6.49 -4.05 8.01
C PHE A 386 -7.50 -4.63 9.00
N ALA A 387 -7.65 -4.01 10.17
CA ALA A 387 -8.56 -4.48 11.20
C ALA A 387 -10.03 -4.51 10.72
N SER A 388 -10.47 -3.44 10.05
CA SER A 388 -11.79 -3.36 9.43
C SER A 388 -11.98 -4.47 8.40
N TYR A 389 -11.07 -4.61 7.43
CA TYR A 389 -11.18 -5.61 6.38
C TYR A 389 -11.18 -7.03 6.91
N THR A 390 -10.34 -7.37 7.90
CA THR A 390 -10.35 -8.69 8.52
C THR A 390 -11.69 -8.99 9.19
N ARG A 391 -12.25 -8.04 9.95
CA ARG A 391 -13.55 -8.22 10.62
C ARG A 391 -14.70 -8.40 9.63
N TYR A 392 -14.82 -7.51 8.65
CA TYR A 392 -15.92 -7.57 7.67
C TYR A 392 -15.81 -8.80 6.76
N SER A 393 -14.59 -9.15 6.32
CA SER A 393 -14.38 -10.34 5.49
C SER A 393 -14.66 -11.62 6.25
N ARG A 394 -14.29 -11.69 7.54
CA ARG A 394 -14.62 -12.84 8.38
C ARG A 394 -16.13 -12.99 8.55
N SER A 395 -16.83 -11.90 8.90
CA SER A 395 -18.27 -11.90 9.11
C SER A 395 -19.02 -12.27 7.83
N GLY A 396 -18.69 -11.64 6.70
CA GLY A 396 -19.33 -11.92 5.42
C GLY A 396 -19.06 -13.34 4.93
N MET A 397 -17.86 -13.89 5.19
CA MET A 397 -17.55 -15.26 4.80
C MET A 397 -18.36 -16.26 5.62
N LEU A 398 -18.51 -16.04 6.93
CA LEU A 398 -19.34 -16.86 7.80
C LEU A 398 -20.82 -16.86 7.36
N GLU A 399 -21.37 -15.69 7.06
CA GLU A 399 -22.74 -15.54 6.58
C GLU A 399 -22.96 -16.27 5.25
N VAL A 400 -22.03 -16.11 4.31
CA VAL A 400 -22.12 -16.75 2.99
C VAL A 400 -21.96 -18.28 3.09
N LEU A 401 -21.07 -18.77 3.94
CA LEU A 401 -20.85 -20.21 4.12
C LEU A 401 -22.09 -20.95 4.66
N ASP A 402 -23.00 -20.24 5.33
CA ASP A 402 -24.23 -20.81 5.86
C ASP A 402 -25.40 -20.83 4.85
N GLN A 403 -25.23 -20.21 3.67
CA GLN A 403 -26.26 -20.12 2.65
C GLN A 403 -26.54 -21.46 1.94
N ASP A 404 -27.80 -21.68 1.55
CA ASP A 404 -28.26 -22.94 0.93
C ASP A 404 -27.57 -23.27 -0.40
N TYR A 405 -27.17 -22.25 -1.17
CA TYR A 405 -26.45 -22.50 -2.42
C TYR A 405 -25.04 -23.05 -2.18
N VAL A 406 -24.40 -22.72 -1.06
CA VAL A 406 -23.09 -23.29 -0.66
C VAL A 406 -23.28 -24.73 -0.21
N ARG A 407 -24.31 -25.01 0.59
CA ARG A 407 -24.68 -26.38 1.00
C ARG A 407 -24.98 -27.26 -0.22
N THR A 408 -25.72 -26.74 -1.19
CA THR A 408 -26.02 -27.41 -2.46
C THR A 408 -24.77 -27.67 -3.29
N ALA A 409 -23.84 -26.71 -3.36
CA ALA A 409 -22.56 -26.87 -4.07
C ALA A 409 -21.70 -28.00 -3.45
N ARG A 410 -21.66 -28.08 -2.11
CA ARG A 410 -21.02 -29.18 -1.38
C ARG A 410 -21.73 -30.52 -1.61
N ALA A 411 -23.07 -30.55 -1.56
CA ALA A 411 -23.87 -31.75 -1.80
C ALA A 411 -23.69 -32.32 -3.23
N LYS A 412 -23.43 -31.45 -4.21
CA LYS A 412 -23.05 -31.84 -5.59
C LYS A 412 -21.62 -32.37 -5.73
N GLY A 413 -20.86 -32.49 -4.63
CA GLY A 413 -19.50 -33.04 -4.63
C GLY A 413 -18.43 -32.11 -5.19
N LEU A 414 -18.69 -30.80 -5.29
CA LEU A 414 -17.67 -29.85 -5.72
C LEU A 414 -16.52 -29.80 -4.70
N PRO A 415 -15.26 -29.70 -5.16
CA PRO A 415 -14.13 -29.63 -4.25
C PRO A 415 -14.19 -28.35 -3.41
N GLU A 416 -13.82 -28.43 -2.13
CA GLU A 416 -13.95 -27.33 -1.17
C GLU A 416 -13.26 -26.03 -1.65
N ARG A 417 -12.15 -26.14 -2.37
CA ARG A 417 -11.48 -24.98 -3.00
C ARG A 417 -12.40 -24.24 -3.98
N THR A 418 -13.18 -24.96 -4.79
CA THR A 418 -14.14 -24.36 -5.73
C THR A 418 -15.31 -23.76 -4.98
N VAL A 419 -15.82 -24.44 -3.95
CA VAL A 419 -16.90 -23.91 -3.09
C VAL A 419 -16.45 -22.58 -2.45
N ILE A 420 -15.26 -22.54 -1.85
CA ILE A 420 -14.72 -21.35 -1.20
C ILE A 420 -14.43 -20.24 -2.19
N VAL A 421 -13.59 -20.49 -3.22
CA VAL A 421 -13.07 -19.40 -4.07
C VAL A 421 -14.12 -18.91 -5.07
N ARG A 422 -14.91 -19.82 -5.66
CA ARG A 422 -15.84 -19.47 -6.74
C ARG A 422 -17.24 -19.14 -6.23
N HIS A 423 -17.73 -19.84 -5.19
CA HIS A 423 -19.10 -19.66 -4.71
C HIS A 423 -19.19 -18.79 -3.46
N ALA A 424 -18.30 -18.94 -2.48
CA ALA A 424 -18.39 -18.18 -1.25
C ALA A 424 -17.70 -16.80 -1.35
N LEU A 425 -16.40 -16.78 -1.66
CA LEU A 425 -15.58 -15.56 -1.70
C LEU A 425 -16.16 -14.51 -2.66
N ARG A 426 -16.54 -14.93 -3.88
CA ARG A 426 -17.09 -14.00 -4.87
C ARG A 426 -18.35 -13.29 -4.39
N ASN A 427 -19.24 -13.98 -3.67
CA ASN A 427 -20.47 -13.40 -3.16
C ASN A 427 -20.22 -12.56 -1.90
N MET A 428 -19.27 -12.97 -1.05
CA MET A 428 -18.85 -12.21 0.12
C MET A 428 -18.15 -10.89 -0.24
N LEU A 429 -17.53 -10.79 -1.42
CA LEU A 429 -16.91 -9.54 -1.88
C LEU A 429 -17.91 -8.44 -2.23
N ILE A 430 -19.21 -8.74 -2.40
CA ILE A 430 -20.22 -7.76 -2.81
C ILE A 430 -20.36 -6.64 -1.75
N PRO A 431 -20.59 -6.91 -0.46
CA PRO A 431 -20.60 -5.87 0.58
C PRO A 431 -19.24 -5.19 0.77
N ILE A 432 -18.13 -5.94 0.59
CA ILE A 432 -16.77 -5.38 0.75
C ILE A 432 -16.47 -4.33 -0.32
N ALA A 433 -16.94 -4.51 -1.55
CA ALA A 433 -16.76 -3.52 -2.61
C ALA A 433 -17.33 -2.14 -2.24
N THR A 434 -18.48 -2.12 -1.55
CA THR A 434 -19.08 -0.88 -1.04
C THR A 434 -18.26 -0.26 0.08
N LEU A 435 -17.71 -1.09 0.98
CA LEU A 435 -16.83 -0.63 2.07
C LEU A 435 -15.55 0.00 1.53
N VAL A 436 -14.91 -0.67 0.55
CA VAL A 436 -13.70 -0.20 -0.13
C VAL A 436 -13.87 1.22 -0.65
N ALA A 437 -14.98 1.52 -1.34
CA ALA A 437 -15.20 2.87 -1.85
C ALA A 437 -15.40 3.93 -0.76
N THR A 438 -16.09 3.57 0.32
CA THR A 438 -16.29 4.47 1.47
C THR A 438 -14.96 4.77 2.16
N ASP A 439 -14.10 3.76 2.30
CA ASP A 439 -12.82 3.87 2.98
C ASP A 439 -11.81 4.74 2.21
N VAL A 440 -11.88 4.82 0.88
CA VAL A 440 -10.96 5.69 0.12
C VAL A 440 -11.10 7.16 0.53
N GLY A 441 -12.34 7.64 0.74
CA GLY A 441 -12.58 8.99 1.24
C GLY A 441 -12.03 9.19 2.65
N ALA A 442 -12.24 8.20 3.53
CA ALA A 442 -11.72 8.23 4.90
C ALA A 442 -10.19 8.18 4.94
N LEU A 443 -9.55 7.42 4.05
CA LEU A 443 -8.09 7.29 3.98
C LEU A 443 -7.41 8.56 3.52
N LEU A 444 -8.00 9.31 2.58
CA LEU A 444 -7.49 10.62 2.18
C LEU A 444 -7.54 11.62 3.33
N GLY A 445 -8.60 11.59 4.15
CA GLY A 445 -8.67 12.38 5.39
C GLY A 445 -7.71 11.90 6.48
N GLY A 446 -7.58 10.58 6.66
CA GLY A 446 -6.65 9.96 7.62
C GLY A 446 -5.18 10.16 7.27
N ALA A 447 -4.87 10.27 5.97
CA ALA A 447 -3.53 10.56 5.47
C ALA A 447 -2.99 11.89 6.00
N ILE A 448 -3.83 12.89 6.29
CA ILE A 448 -3.40 14.17 6.88
C ILE A 448 -2.57 13.95 8.15
N ILE A 449 -3.04 13.04 9.02
CA ILE A 449 -2.37 12.76 10.30
C ILE A 449 -1.04 12.06 10.03
N THR A 450 -1.04 11.04 9.19
CA THR A 450 0.17 10.28 8.83
C THR A 450 1.20 11.19 8.17
N GLU A 451 0.81 11.99 7.18
CA GLU A 451 1.68 12.94 6.49
C GLU A 451 2.27 13.97 7.44
N ARG A 452 1.47 14.49 8.39
CA ARG A 452 1.97 15.40 9.42
C ARG A 452 2.97 14.73 10.34
N VAL A 453 2.67 13.53 10.83
CA VAL A 453 3.58 12.80 11.73
C VAL A 453 4.89 12.49 11.01
N PHE A 454 4.86 12.02 9.77
CA PHE A 454 6.04 11.69 8.96
C PHE A 454 6.59 12.87 8.14
N ALA A 455 6.12 14.10 8.34
CA ALA A 455 6.54 15.29 7.59
C ALA A 455 6.64 15.06 6.06
N ILE A 456 5.64 14.38 5.50
CA ILE A 456 5.53 14.12 4.06
C ILE A 456 4.90 15.33 3.39
N SER A 457 5.48 15.77 2.28
CA SER A 457 4.97 16.87 1.44
C SER A 457 3.77 16.43 0.60
N GLY A 458 2.68 16.03 1.26
CA GLY A 458 1.43 15.64 0.63
C GLY A 458 0.32 16.68 0.74
N MET A 459 -0.88 16.28 0.32
CA MET A 459 -2.10 17.07 0.35
C MET A 459 -2.47 17.54 1.76
N GLY A 460 -2.29 16.70 2.78
CA GLY A 460 -2.56 17.03 4.16
C GLY A 460 -1.59 18.07 4.73
N SER A 461 -0.34 18.09 4.27
CA SER A 461 0.62 19.14 4.61
C SER A 461 0.20 20.50 4.01
N LEU A 462 -0.21 20.51 2.74
CA LEU A 462 -0.74 21.70 2.06
C LEU A 462 -1.98 22.26 2.76
N PHE A 463 -2.89 21.39 3.19
CA PHE A 463 -4.07 21.75 3.96
C PHE A 463 -3.73 22.30 5.35
N ASN A 464 -2.90 21.59 6.12
CA ASN A 464 -2.53 21.99 7.48
C ASN A 464 -1.77 23.32 7.49
N SER A 465 -0.82 23.51 6.58
CA SER A 465 -0.07 24.76 6.45
C SER A 465 -1.01 25.91 6.08
N GLY A 466 -1.86 25.75 5.05
CA GLY A 466 -2.85 26.75 4.67
C GLY A 466 -3.80 27.12 5.80
N LEU A 467 -4.33 26.14 6.53
CA LEU A 467 -5.18 26.40 7.70
C LEU A 467 -4.45 27.15 8.82
N SER A 468 -3.19 26.80 9.10
CA SER A 468 -2.45 27.40 10.22
C SER A 468 -2.17 28.89 10.03
N ILE A 469 -2.04 29.35 8.78
CA ILE A 469 -1.83 30.76 8.44
C ILE A 469 -3.07 31.42 7.84
N THR A 470 -4.21 30.73 7.80
CA THR A 470 -5.46 31.19 7.17
C THR A 470 -5.31 31.53 5.67
N ASP A 471 -4.45 30.80 4.95
CA ASP A 471 -4.38 30.85 3.49
C ASP A 471 -5.45 29.93 2.89
N VAL A 472 -6.51 30.55 2.37
CA VAL A 472 -7.73 29.84 1.94
C VAL A 472 -7.53 29.09 0.62
N ASN A 473 -6.73 29.60 -0.31
CA ASN A 473 -6.63 29.00 -1.65
C ASN A 473 -6.02 27.57 -1.62
N PRO A 474 -4.92 27.30 -0.89
CA PRO A 474 -4.38 25.94 -0.75
C PRO A 474 -5.38 24.98 -0.08
N VAL A 475 -6.10 25.46 0.94
CA VAL A 475 -7.15 24.70 1.65
C VAL A 475 -8.26 24.30 0.68
N MET A 476 -8.66 25.21 -0.21
CA MET A 476 -9.68 24.95 -1.20
C MET A 476 -9.20 24.06 -2.35
N GLY A 477 -7.93 24.18 -2.75
CA GLY A 477 -7.28 23.23 -3.65
C GLY A 477 -7.31 21.81 -3.10
N TYR A 478 -6.98 21.66 -1.81
CA TYR A 478 -7.09 20.39 -1.10
C TYR A 478 -8.53 19.84 -1.08
N PHE A 479 -9.49 20.69 -0.71
CA PHE A 479 -10.90 20.31 -0.66
C PHE A 479 -11.40 19.82 -2.02
N LEU A 480 -11.08 20.54 -3.09
CA LEU A 480 -11.51 20.21 -4.45
C LEU A 480 -10.99 18.85 -4.88
N VAL A 481 -9.70 18.58 -4.67
CA VAL A 481 -9.11 17.28 -5.02
C VAL A 481 -9.82 16.16 -4.26
N ILE A 482 -9.93 16.25 -2.94
CA ILE A 482 -10.53 15.17 -2.14
C ILE A 482 -11.99 14.95 -2.48
N ALA A 483 -12.75 16.02 -2.69
CA ALA A 483 -14.16 15.90 -3.04
C ALA A 483 -14.32 15.25 -4.44
N ILE A 484 -13.51 15.64 -5.43
CA ILE A 484 -13.51 14.99 -6.75
C ILE A 484 -13.10 13.52 -6.64
N THR A 485 -12.03 13.21 -5.89
CA THR A 485 -11.58 11.83 -5.69
C THR A 485 -12.65 11.01 -4.98
N ALA A 486 -13.27 11.51 -3.92
CA ALA A 486 -14.36 10.83 -3.21
C ALA A 486 -15.58 10.58 -4.13
N ILE A 487 -15.98 11.56 -4.94
CA ILE A 487 -17.06 11.39 -5.93
C ILE A 487 -16.67 10.32 -6.96
N ALA A 488 -15.46 10.36 -7.48
CA ALA A 488 -14.95 9.40 -8.45
C ALA A 488 -14.95 7.97 -7.89
N PHE A 489 -14.44 7.76 -6.68
CA PHE A 489 -14.41 6.44 -6.05
C PHE A 489 -15.81 5.94 -5.66
N ASN A 490 -16.69 6.80 -5.17
CA ASN A 490 -18.09 6.45 -4.94
C ASN A 490 -18.80 6.04 -6.23
N PHE A 491 -18.49 6.68 -7.35
CA PHE A 491 -19.02 6.29 -8.65
C PHE A 491 -18.45 4.95 -9.14
N LEU A 492 -17.13 4.75 -8.99
CA LEU A 492 -16.48 3.46 -9.28
C LEU A 492 -17.08 2.32 -8.44
N ALA A 493 -17.47 2.59 -7.19
CA ALA A 493 -18.16 1.65 -6.32
C ALA A 493 -19.47 1.15 -6.92
N ASP A 494 -20.32 2.06 -7.42
CA ASP A 494 -21.60 1.68 -7.99
C ASP A 494 -21.41 0.84 -9.24
N LEU A 495 -20.42 1.21 -10.06
CA LEU A 495 -20.06 0.45 -11.25
C LEU A 495 -19.58 -0.95 -10.85
N ALA A 496 -18.71 -1.05 -9.84
CA ALA A 496 -18.25 -2.33 -9.31
C ALA A 496 -19.40 -3.18 -8.77
N TYR A 497 -20.33 -2.58 -8.02
CA TYR A 497 -21.54 -3.24 -7.53
C TYR A 497 -22.40 -3.79 -8.69
N SER A 498 -22.63 -2.99 -9.73
CA SER A 498 -23.37 -3.41 -10.93
C SER A 498 -22.67 -4.52 -11.75
N ALA A 499 -21.35 -4.61 -11.64
CA ALA A 499 -20.55 -5.65 -12.30
C ALA A 499 -20.50 -6.95 -11.48
N LEU A 500 -20.48 -6.82 -10.14
CA LEU A 500 -20.41 -7.95 -9.20
C LEU A 500 -21.76 -8.62 -8.99
N ASP A 501 -22.87 -7.85 -8.95
CA ASP A 501 -24.22 -8.39 -8.83
C ASP A 501 -24.97 -8.34 -10.18
N PRO A 502 -25.05 -9.45 -10.93
CA PRO A 502 -25.80 -9.53 -12.18
C PRO A 502 -27.32 -9.39 -11.99
N ARG A 503 -27.86 -9.50 -10.77
CA ARG A 503 -29.30 -9.30 -10.48
C ARG A 503 -29.70 -7.83 -10.57
N VAL A 504 -28.75 -6.93 -10.34
CA VAL A 504 -28.93 -5.46 -10.40
C VAL A 504 -28.84 -4.95 -11.85
N ARG A 505 -28.32 -5.74 -12.80
CA ARG A 505 -28.22 -5.37 -14.23
C ARG A 505 -29.57 -5.28 -14.95
N VAL A 506 -30.67 -5.67 -14.31
CA VAL A 506 -32.00 -5.65 -14.92
C VAL A 506 -32.94 -4.76 -14.10
N ARG A 507 -32.84 -3.43 -14.32
CA ARG A 507 -33.95 -2.47 -14.42
C ARG A 507 -33.47 -1.06 -14.78
#